data_AF-A0AAN8HRR5-F1
#
_entry.id   AF-A0AAN8HRR5-F1
#
_cell.length_a   1.000
_cell.length_b   1.000
_cell.length_c   1.000
_cell.angle_alpha   90.00
_cell.angle_beta   90.00
_cell.angle_gamma   90.00
#
_symmetry.space_group_name_H-M   'P 1'
#
loop_
_entity.id
_entity.type
_entity.pdbx_description
1 polymer ?
#
loop_
_entity_poly.entity_id
_entity_poly.type
_entity_poly.pdbx_seq_one_letter_code
_entity_poly.pdbx_strand_id
1 'polypeptide(L)'
;MKLTAYLDLTLRTCFVIPLNTSVVLPPQDLIDLFSQLMSGSYRSYLVHEDLVVTERIDDIKPLGFYIRRLCEGKDTYRMQRRSSLPGGGIQKRSADECFTIHHFENKFVTETRICKA
;
A
#
# COMPACT_ATOMS: atom_id res chain seq x y z
N MET A 1 2.14 -4.70 15.79
CA MET A 1 1.66 -4.86 14.40
C MET A 1 2.59 -4.11 13.46
N LYS A 2 2.97 -4.68 12.31
CA LYS A 2 3.79 -3.97 11.31
C LYS A 2 2.86 -3.18 10.37
N LEU A 3 3.13 -1.88 10.22
CA LEU A 3 2.38 -0.97 9.37
C LEU A 3 3.29 -0.46 8.25
N THR A 4 2.69 -0.11 7.13
CA THR A 4 3.34 0.66 6.05
C THR A 4 2.48 1.86 5.72
N ALA A 5 3.11 2.89 5.14
CA ALA A 5 2.45 4.12 4.75
C ALA A 5 2.85 4.50 3.32
N TYR A 6 1.86 4.93 2.54
CA TYR A 6 2.02 5.47 1.19
C TYR A 6 1.71 6.96 1.24
N LEU A 7 2.57 7.78 0.63
CA LEU A 7 2.33 9.21 0.48
C LEU A 7 1.94 9.51 -0.95
N ASP A 8 0.72 9.98 -1.16
CA ASP A 8 0.30 10.56 -2.43
C ASP A 8 0.81 12.01 -2.52
N LEU A 9 1.70 12.25 -3.49
CA LEU A 9 2.31 13.56 -3.70
C LEU A 9 1.35 14.56 -4.35
N THR A 10 0.34 14.10 -5.07
CA THR A 10 -0.64 14.96 -5.75
C THR A 10 -1.66 15.50 -4.77
N LEU A 11 -2.28 14.61 -3.98
CA LEU A 11 -3.30 14.96 -2.99
C LEU A 11 -2.72 15.37 -1.63
N ARG A 12 -1.41 15.17 -1.41
CA ARG A 12 -0.73 15.36 -0.11
C ARG A 12 -1.40 14.58 1.03
N THR A 13 -1.93 13.40 0.71
CA THR A 13 -2.58 12.48 1.65
C THR A 13 -1.70 11.27 1.91
N CYS A 14 -1.62 10.87 3.18
CA CYS A 14 -0.92 9.67 3.61
C CYS A 14 -1.92 8.53 3.84
N PHE A 15 -1.60 7.34 3.36
CA PHE A 15 -2.46 6.17 3.52
C PHE A 15 -1.71 5.07 4.26
N VAL A 16 -2.29 4.56 5.35
CA VAL A 16 -1.67 3.60 6.26
C VAL A 16 -2.39 2.26 6.19
N ILE A 17 -1.63 1.17 6.04
CA ILE A 17 -2.18 -0.19 5.97
C ILE A 17 -1.34 -1.18 6.79
N PRO A 18 -1.94 -2.23 7.40
CA PRO A 18 -1.19 -3.37 7.90
C PRO A 18 -0.37 -4.05 6.79
N LEU A 19 0.93 -4.17 7.04
CA LEU A 19 1.88 -4.80 6.13
C LEU A 19 1.59 -6.30 6.01
N ASN A 20 1.42 -6.80 4.79
CA ASN A 20 1.33 -8.24 4.54
C ASN A 20 2.72 -8.83 4.37
N THR A 21 3.29 -9.36 5.45
CA THR A 21 4.65 -9.92 5.47
C THR A 21 4.80 -11.22 4.67
N SER A 22 3.70 -11.84 4.21
CA SER A 22 3.76 -13.03 3.35
C SER A 22 4.05 -12.68 1.88
N VAL A 23 3.77 -11.45 1.48
CA VAL A 23 3.93 -10.94 0.11
C VAL A 23 5.26 -10.19 -0.04
N VAL A 24 5.73 -9.58 1.05
CA VAL A 24 7.02 -8.89 1.12
C VAL A 24 8.13 -9.94 1.19
N LEU A 25 8.95 -10.07 0.14
CA LEU A 25 10.22 -10.79 0.27
C LEU A 25 11.04 -10.08 1.34
N PRO A 26 11.93 -10.75 2.07
CA PRO A 26 13.13 -10.08 2.53
C PRO A 26 14.04 -9.84 1.30
N PRO A 27 14.12 -8.64 0.69
CA PRO A 27 15.30 -8.33 -0.09
C PRO A 27 16.46 -8.31 0.91
N GLN A 28 17.42 -9.20 0.74
CA GLN A 28 18.63 -9.16 1.56
C GLN A 28 19.40 -7.85 1.29
N ASP A 29 19.33 -7.33 0.05
CA ASP A 29 19.89 -6.05 -0.36
C ASP A 29 19.27 -5.56 -1.69
N LEU A 30 19.34 -4.25 -1.98
CA LEU A 30 19.02 -3.66 -3.29
C LEU A 30 19.88 -4.26 -4.41
N ILE A 31 21.11 -4.66 -4.09
CA ILE A 31 22.06 -5.29 -5.04
C ILE A 31 21.51 -6.61 -5.61
N ASP A 32 20.87 -7.44 -4.78
CA ASP A 32 20.28 -8.71 -5.23
C ASP A 32 19.17 -8.45 -6.27
N LEU A 33 18.33 -7.44 -6.02
CA LEU A 33 17.29 -7.01 -6.95
C LEU A 33 17.89 -6.57 -8.30
N PHE A 34 18.93 -5.74 -8.28
CA PHE A 34 19.60 -5.29 -9.50
C PHE A 34 20.22 -6.46 -10.29
N SER A 35 20.82 -7.44 -9.61
CA SER A 35 21.38 -8.62 -10.27
C SER A 35 20.32 -9.46 -11.00
N GLN A 36 19.11 -9.55 -10.43
CA GLN A 36 18.00 -10.32 -11.00
C GLN A 36 17.36 -9.59 -12.18
N LEU A 37 17.26 -8.26 -12.11
CA LEU A 37 16.86 -7.42 -13.24
C LEU A 37 17.85 -7.54 -14.40
N MET A 38 19.16 -7.47 -14.11
CA MET A 38 20.22 -7.56 -15.12
C MET A 38 20.35 -8.94 -15.76
N SER A 39 20.10 -10.01 -15.00
CA SER A 39 20.19 -11.39 -15.52
C SER A 39 18.96 -11.86 -16.28
N GLY A 40 17.89 -11.05 -16.35
CA GLY A 40 16.62 -11.44 -16.98
C GLY A 40 15.88 -12.57 -16.26
N SER A 41 16.32 -12.96 -15.06
CA SER A 41 15.66 -13.96 -14.21
C SER A 41 14.45 -13.41 -13.45
N TYR A 42 14.13 -12.13 -13.66
CA TYR A 42 13.01 -11.43 -13.07
C TYR A 42 11.67 -11.92 -13.66
N ARG A 43 10.83 -12.53 -12.82
CA ARG A 43 9.48 -12.96 -13.21
C ARG A 43 8.48 -11.90 -12.72
N SER A 44 8.00 -11.07 -13.66
CA SER A 44 7.03 -10.01 -13.38
C SER A 44 5.62 -10.59 -13.27
N TYR A 45 5.24 -11.11 -12.11
CA TYR A 45 3.84 -11.45 -11.83
C TYR A 45 3.14 -10.18 -11.35
N LEU A 46 2.17 -9.64 -12.10
CA LEU A 46 1.41 -8.47 -11.62
C LEU A 46 0.44 -8.92 -10.51
N VAL A 47 0.74 -8.55 -9.27
CA VAL A 47 -0.16 -8.80 -8.13
C VAL A 47 -1.12 -7.63 -8.01
N HIS A 48 -2.41 -7.93 -8.01
CA HIS A 48 -3.46 -6.92 -7.88
C HIS A 48 -3.95 -6.89 -6.44
N GLU A 49 -3.97 -5.70 -5.83
CA GLU A 49 -4.47 -5.48 -4.47
C GLU A 49 -5.56 -4.41 -4.46
N ASP A 50 -6.75 -4.76 -3.97
CA ASP A 50 -7.87 -3.82 -3.83
C ASP A 50 -7.97 -3.32 -2.38
N LEU A 51 -7.75 -2.00 -2.21
CA LEU A 51 -7.80 -1.31 -0.93
C LEU A 51 -8.95 -0.30 -0.88
N VAL A 52 -9.51 -0.16 0.31
CA VAL A 52 -10.59 0.79 0.60
C VAL A 52 -10.18 1.63 1.81
N VAL A 53 -10.39 2.94 1.70
CA VAL A 53 -10.20 3.86 2.82
C VAL A 53 -11.30 3.63 3.85
N THR A 54 -10.93 3.43 5.12
CA THR A 54 -11.89 3.08 6.18
C THR A 54 -12.08 4.20 7.20
N GLU A 55 -10.99 4.78 7.69
CA GLU A 55 -11.03 5.77 8.77
C GLU A 55 -9.94 6.81 8.62
N ARG A 56 -10.17 8.02 9.16
CA ARG A 56 -9.14 9.05 9.29
C ARG A 56 -8.34 8.80 10.57
N ILE A 57 -7.04 8.98 10.51
CA ILE A 57 -6.14 8.89 11.67
C ILE A 57 -5.73 10.30 12.07
N ASP A 58 -6.16 10.74 13.25
CA ASP A 58 -5.79 12.06 13.77
C ASP A 58 -4.44 12.03 14.52
N ASP A 59 -4.15 10.97 15.28
CA ASP A 59 -2.86 10.80 15.96
C ASP A 59 -1.94 9.80 15.25
N ILE A 60 -0.93 10.32 14.56
CA ILE A 60 0.11 9.55 13.87
C ILE A 60 1.30 9.17 14.77
N LYS A 61 1.41 9.74 15.98
CA LYS A 61 2.51 9.44 16.91
C LYS A 61 2.64 7.95 17.25
N PRO A 62 1.57 7.19 17.52
CA PRO A 62 1.69 5.76 17.84
C PRO A 62 2.03 4.88 16.64
N LEU A 63 2.00 5.40 15.41
CA LEU A 63 2.27 4.62 14.18
C LEU A 63 3.77 4.33 13.96
N GLY A 64 4.64 4.96 14.76
CA GLY A 64 6.09 4.77 14.71
C GLY A 64 6.83 5.88 13.95
N PHE A 65 8.15 5.91 14.14
CA PHE A 65 9.00 7.02 13.71
C PHE A 65 8.97 7.27 12.19
N TYR A 66 9.09 6.21 11.39
CA TYR A 66 9.16 6.32 9.93
C TYR A 66 7.84 6.83 9.32
N ILE A 67 6.71 6.25 9.76
CA ILE A 67 5.37 6.67 9.31
C ILE A 67 5.11 8.11 9.74
N ARG A 68 5.44 8.46 10.99
CA ARG A 68 5.31 9.84 11.47
C ARG A 68 6.10 10.80 10.57
N ARG A 69 7.39 10.52 10.32
CA ARG A 69 8.23 11.38 9.48
C ARG A 69 7.68 11.57 8.06
N LEU A 70 7.05 10.54 7.50
CA LEU A 70 6.47 10.59 6.16
C LEU A 70 5.12 11.33 6.12
N CYS A 71 4.25 11.09 7.11
CA CYS A 71 2.88 11.60 7.13
C CYS A 71 2.71 12.91 7.92
N GLU A 72 3.77 13.47 8.51
CA GLU A 72 3.67 14.67 9.34
C GLU A 72 3.12 15.88 8.56
N GLY A 73 2.08 16.50 9.11
CA GLY A 73 1.38 17.62 8.47
C GLY A 73 0.66 17.23 7.17
N LYS A 74 0.23 15.98 7.04
CA LYS A 74 -0.56 15.46 5.91
C LYS A 74 -1.82 14.77 6.44
N ASP A 75 -2.91 14.87 5.70
CA ASP A 75 -4.12 14.12 6.02
C ASP A 75 -3.85 12.63 5.92
N THR A 76 -4.08 11.90 7.02
CA THR A 76 -3.71 10.49 7.12
C THR A 76 -4.96 9.63 7.24
N TYR A 77 -5.06 8.60 6.40
CA TYR A 77 -6.19 7.69 6.34
C TYR A 77 -5.73 6.24 6.51
N ARG A 78 -6.49 5.44 7.25
CA ARG A 78 -6.31 3.99 7.28
C ARG A 78 -7.00 3.36 6.07
N MET A 79 -6.31 2.39 5.48
CA MET A 79 -6.85 1.52 4.45
C MET A 79 -6.97 0.10 4.96
N GLN A 80 -7.93 -0.64 4.41
CA GLN A 80 -8.06 -2.08 4.59
C GLN A 80 -8.26 -2.77 3.25
N ARG A 81 -7.85 -4.04 3.18
CA ARG A 81 -8.10 -4.87 1.99
C ARG A 81 -9.59 -5.09 1.85
N ARG A 82 -10.13 -4.91 0.64
CA ARG A 82 -11.55 -5.09 0.38
C ARG A 82 -12.05 -6.48 0.78
N SER A 83 -11.24 -7.51 0.58
CA SER A 83 -11.52 -8.90 0.98
C SER A 83 -11.64 -9.12 2.49
N SER A 84 -11.06 -8.22 3.31
CA SER A 84 -11.10 -8.32 4.77
C SER A 84 -12.28 -7.60 5.42
N LEU A 85 -13.06 -6.82 4.65
CA LEU A 85 -14.21 -6.09 5.16
C LEU A 85 -15.43 -7.02 5.31
N PRO A 86 -16.19 -6.91 6.42
CA PRO A 86 -17.45 -7.64 6.59
C PRO A 86 -18.46 -7.15 5.54
N GLY A 87 -18.65 -7.95 4.48
CA GLY A 87 -19.41 -7.56 3.28
C GLY A 87 -18.62 -7.60 1.97
N GLY A 88 -17.43 -8.22 1.94
CA GLY A 88 -16.44 -8.27 0.83
C GLY A 88 -16.89 -8.69 -0.58
N GLY A 89 -18.19 -8.81 -0.86
CA GLY A 89 -18.78 -8.93 -2.20
C GLY A 89 -19.82 -7.86 -2.56
N ILE A 90 -20.23 -7.00 -1.62
CA ILE A 90 -21.25 -5.97 -1.85
C ILE A 90 -20.56 -4.72 -2.39
N GLN A 91 -20.60 -4.56 -3.71
CA GLN A 91 -20.13 -3.35 -4.38
C GLN A 91 -21.23 -2.30 -4.37
N LYS A 92 -20.99 -1.16 -3.70
CA LYS A 92 -21.80 0.05 -3.93
C LYS A 92 -21.48 0.51 -5.35
N ARG A 93 -22.47 0.61 -6.24
CA ARG A 93 -22.28 1.07 -7.64
C ARG A 93 -22.00 2.58 -7.73
N SER A 94 -21.55 3.22 -6.66
CA SER A 94 -21.04 4.59 -6.76
C SER A 94 -19.75 4.56 -7.57
N ALA A 95 -19.54 5.58 -8.39
CA ALA A 95 -18.24 5.84 -8.96
C ALA A 95 -17.32 6.27 -7.81
N ASP A 96 -16.81 5.28 -7.07
CA ASP A 96 -15.81 5.53 -6.03
C ASP A 96 -14.62 6.18 -6.74
N GLU A 97 -14.19 7.33 -6.22
CA GLU A 97 -13.01 8.03 -6.73
C GLU A 97 -11.79 7.15 -6.39
N CYS A 98 -11.45 6.25 -7.31
CA CYS A 98 -10.36 5.31 -7.16
C CYS A 98 -9.14 5.76 -7.96
N PHE A 99 -7.96 5.48 -7.43
CA PHE A 99 -6.70 5.66 -8.12
C PHE A 99 -5.84 4.40 -7.94
N THR A 100 -4.94 4.18 -8.89
CA THR A 100 -4.04 3.02 -8.91
C THR A 100 -2.62 3.48 -8.66
N ILE A 101 -1.92 2.78 -7.76
CA ILE A 101 -0.49 2.94 -7.55
C ILE A 101 0.23 1.68 -8.00
N HIS A 102 1.44 1.84 -8.56
CA HIS A 102 2.34 0.73 -8.86
C HIS A 102 3.56 0.84 -7.96
N HIS A 103 3.86 -0.22 -7.22
CA HIS A 103 5.02 -0.25 -6.34
C HIS A 103 5.65 -1.64 -6.29
N PHE A 104 6.92 -1.69 -5.89
CA PHE A 104 7.65 -2.94 -5.69
C PHE A 104 7.56 -3.34 -4.22
N GLU A 105 6.71 -4.33 -3.92
CA GLU A 105 6.72 -4.99 -2.61
C GLU A 105 7.80 -6.09 -2.53
N ASN A 106 8.22 -6.58 -3.70
CA ASN A 106 9.03 -7.77 -3.88
C ASN A 106 9.75 -7.71 -5.26
N LYS A 107 10.27 -8.84 -5.75
CA LYS A 107 10.66 -9.17 -7.13
C LYS A 107 9.49 -9.10 -8.13
N PHE A 108 8.38 -8.48 -7.77
CA PHE A 108 7.27 -8.23 -8.66
C PHE A 108 6.68 -6.84 -8.40
N VAL A 109 5.99 -6.32 -9.41
CA VAL A 109 5.21 -5.09 -9.31
C VAL A 109 3.85 -5.44 -8.72
N THR A 110 3.46 -4.72 -7.67
CA THR A 110 2.11 -4.74 -7.12
C THR A 110 1.36 -3.54 -7.68
N GLU A 111 0.21 -3.79 -8.27
CA GLU A 111 -0.78 -2.76 -8.60
C GLU A 111 -1.81 -2.72 -7.49
N THR A 112 -1.91 -1.57 -6.83
CA THR A 112 -2.85 -1.38 -5.74
C THR A 112 -3.87 -0.33 -6.14
N ARG A 113 -5.13 -0.74 -6.20
CA ARG A 113 -6.28 0.12 -6.45
C ARG A 113 -6.84 0.60 -5.13
N ILE A 114 -6.75 1.91 -4.87
CA ILE A 114 -7.25 2.55 -3.67
C ILE A 114 -8.53 3.30 -4.02
N CYS A 115 -9.63 2.98 -3.35
CA CYS A 115 -10.90 3.66 -3.53
C CYS A 115 -11.27 4.46 -2.27
N LYS A 116 -11.70 5.72 -2.47
CA LYS A 116 -12.33 6.52 -1.41
C LYS A 116 -13.75 6.00 -1.15
N ALA A 117 -14.13 5.88 0.12
CA ALA A 117 -15.47 5.46 0.55
C ALA A 117 -16.45 6.64 0.62
#